data_AF-A0A7J9M8E8-F1
#
_entry.id   AF-A0A7J9M8E8-F1
#
_cell.length_a   1.000
_cell.length_b   1.000
_cell.length_c   1.000
_cell.angle_alpha   90.00
_cell.angle_beta   90.00
_cell.angle_gamma   90.00
#
_symmetry.space_group_name_H-M   'P 1'
#
loop_
_entity.id
_entity.type
_entity.pdbx_description
1 polymer ?
#
loop_
_entity_poly.entity_id
_entity_poly.type
_entity_poly.pdbx_seq_one_letter_code
_entity_poly.pdbx_strand_id
1 'polypeptide(L)'
;MERNEGPAEVMRHVLYGYFSQKSGLLIYLEDSHLTRVQTQEENEGGCACAYWETTIGSCIGDYRDVDGVLIAHQGRSIATVFRFGELSMQHSRSRMEEFWSIDDVVFNVQGLSIDSFIPPADIFDR
;
A
#
# COMPACT_ATOMS: atom_id res chain seq x y z
N MET A 1 14.54 11.30 13.71
CA MET A 1 14.39 10.83 12.33
C MET A 1 15.40 9.70 12.11
N GLU A 2 15.25 8.61 12.84
CA GLU A 2 15.95 7.37 12.53
C GLU A 2 14.94 6.51 11.78
N ARG A 3 15.06 6.50 10.44
CA ARG A 3 14.49 5.40 9.66
C ARG A 3 15.15 4.16 10.25
N ASN A 4 14.37 3.28 10.88
CA ASN A 4 14.87 1.97 11.29
C ASN A 4 15.57 1.37 10.06
N GLU A 5 16.90 1.37 10.05
CA GLU A 5 17.73 0.76 9.01
C GLU A 5 17.67 -0.76 9.19
N GLY A 6 16.44 -1.29 9.19
CA GLY A 6 16.23 -2.71 9.01
C GLY A 6 16.83 -3.15 7.68
N PRO A 7 17.00 -4.46 7.47
CA PRO A 7 17.61 -5.00 6.25
C PRO A 7 16.87 -4.64 4.95
N ALA A 8 15.77 -3.87 5.00
CA ALA A 8 14.93 -3.45 3.89
C ALA A 8 14.97 -1.93 3.63
N GLU A 9 15.30 -1.55 2.40
CA GLU A 9 15.34 -0.18 1.90
C GLU A 9 14.37 0.02 0.75
N VAL A 10 13.50 1.03 0.84
CA VAL A 10 12.62 1.42 -0.27
C VAL A 10 13.43 2.27 -1.25
N MET A 11 13.72 1.71 -2.42
CA MET A 11 14.50 2.36 -3.47
C MET A 11 13.63 3.26 -4.37
N ARG A 12 12.36 2.91 -4.53
CA ARG A 12 11.40 3.66 -5.35
C ARG A 12 10.01 3.50 -4.79
N HIS A 13 9.27 4.60 -4.78
CA HIS A 13 7.84 4.61 -4.54
C HIS A 13 7.20 5.56 -5.57
N VAL A 14 6.22 5.06 -6.32
CA VAL A 14 5.49 5.82 -7.33
C VAL A 14 4.00 5.60 -7.10
N LEU A 15 3.27 6.70 -6.98
CA LEU A 15 1.82 6.70 -6.82
C LEU A 15 1.20 7.53 -7.93
N TYR A 16 0.16 7.01 -8.58
CA TYR A 16 -0.62 7.77 -9.54
C TYR A 16 -2.10 7.43 -9.45
N GLY A 17 -2.96 8.45 -9.63
CA GLY A 17 -4.40 8.33 -9.55
C GLY A 17 -5.07 8.95 -10.78
N TYR A 18 -6.19 8.37 -11.17
CA TYR A 18 -7.04 8.87 -12.25
C TYR A 18 -8.35 9.35 -11.68
N PHE A 19 -8.75 10.54 -12.10
CA PHE A 19 -9.98 11.17 -11.65
C PHE A 19 -10.93 11.35 -12.82
N SER A 20 -12.22 11.19 -12.55
CA SER A 20 -13.28 11.56 -13.47
C SER A 20 -13.23 13.07 -13.71
N GLN A 21 -13.06 13.50 -14.97
CA GLN A 21 -13.08 14.92 -15.32
C GLN A 21 -14.45 15.57 -15.01
N LYS A 22 -15.53 14.80 -15.09
CA LYS A 22 -16.89 15.29 -14.88
C LYS A 22 -17.22 15.50 -13.40
N SER A 23 -16.79 14.59 -12.53
CA SER A 23 -17.18 14.59 -11.11
C SER A 23 -16.04 14.86 -10.14
N GLY A 24 -14.79 14.84 -10.59
CA GLY A 24 -13.61 14.94 -9.75
C GLY A 24 -13.35 13.71 -8.86
N LEU A 25 -14.14 12.64 -8.99
CA LEU A 25 -14.00 11.43 -8.17
C LEU A 25 -12.86 10.55 -8.67
N LEU A 26 -12.12 9.95 -7.74
CA LEU A 26 -11.06 8.97 -8.03
C LEU A 26 -11.68 7.70 -8.63
N ILE A 27 -11.16 7.22 -9.75
CA ILE A 27 -11.67 6.01 -10.42
C ILE A 27 -10.65 4.87 -10.40
N TYR A 28 -9.36 5.21 -10.30
CA TYR A 28 -8.27 4.25 -10.22
C TYR A 28 -7.10 4.85 -9.46
N LEU A 29 -6.46 4.05 -8.62
CA LEU A 29 -5.23 4.38 -7.93
C LEU A 29 -4.23 3.24 -8.15
N GLU A 30 -3.00 3.57 -8.52
CA GLU A 30 -1.91 2.61 -8.55
C GLU A 30 -0.74 3.10 -7.72
N ASP A 31 -0.26 2.18 -6.90
CA ASP A 31 0.88 2.33 -6.01
C ASP A 31 1.93 1.28 -6.37
N SER A 32 3.17 1.69 -6.62
CA SER A 32 4.30 0.82 -6.92
C SER A 32 5.49 1.11 -6.03
N HIS A 33 5.99 0.07 -5.38
CA HIS A 33 7.13 0.09 -4.46
C HIS A 33 8.23 -0.85 -4.96
N LEU A 34 9.47 -0.36 -5.02
CA LEU A 34 10.67 -1.19 -5.17
C LEU A 34 11.44 -1.18 -3.85
N THR A 35 11.58 -2.35 -3.23
CA THR A 35 12.29 -2.53 -1.96
C THR A 35 13.48 -3.46 -2.16
N ARG A 36 14.65 -3.05 -1.69
CA ARG A 36 15.85 -3.88 -1.60
C ARG A 36 15.94 -4.47 -0.20
N VAL A 37 16.13 -5.78 -0.10
CA VAL A 37 16.32 -6.50 1.16
C VAL A 37 17.70 -7.17 1.14
N GLN A 38 18.55 -6.83 2.11
CA GLN A 38 19.82 -7.52 2.33
C GLN A 38 19.55 -8.92 2.88
N THR A 39 20.16 -9.93 2.27
CA THR A 39 20.06 -11.33 2.74
C THR A 39 21.38 -11.73 3.40
N GLN A 40 21.30 -12.22 4.63
CA GLN A 40 22.44 -12.82 5.33
C GLN A 40 22.72 -14.22 4.76
N GLU A 41 23.40 -14.31 3.62
CA GLU A 41 24.00 -15.59 3.21
C GLU A 41 25.43 -15.65 3.79
N GLU A 42 25.55 -16.37 4.91
CA GLU A 42 26.68 -16.32 5.84
C GLU A 42 27.98 -17.06 5.44
N ASN A 43 28.13 -17.62 4.24
CA ASN A 43 29.25 -18.56 4.01
C ASN A 43 30.33 -18.21 2.99
N GLU A 44 30.18 -17.22 2.10
CA GLU A 44 31.25 -16.92 1.11
C GLU A 44 31.31 -15.43 0.73
N GLY A 45 31.77 -14.56 1.64
CA GLY A 45 32.41 -13.26 1.31
C GLY A 45 31.64 -12.22 0.50
N GLY A 46 30.36 -12.43 0.18
CA GLY A 46 29.54 -11.54 -0.65
C GLY A 46 28.19 -11.24 -0.01
N CYS A 47 27.79 -9.96 -0.01
CA CYS A 47 26.45 -9.53 0.41
C CYS A 47 25.46 -9.73 -0.73
N ALA A 48 24.60 -10.74 -0.65
CA ALA A 48 23.50 -10.93 -1.60
C ALA A 48 22.34 -9.97 -1.27
N CYS A 49 21.73 -9.38 -2.31
CA CYS A 49 20.54 -8.54 -2.19
C CYS A 49 19.37 -9.14 -2.96
N ALA A 50 18.19 -9.14 -2.36
CA ALA A 50 16.92 -9.44 -3.01
C ALA A 50 16.13 -8.15 -3.26
N TYR A 51 15.49 -8.04 -4.42
CA TYR A 51 14.63 -6.94 -4.79
C TYR A 51 13.18 -7.41 -4.85
N TRP A 52 12.29 -6.56 -4.34
CA TRP A 52 10.87 -6.79 -4.30
C TRP A 52 10.16 -5.61 -4.94
N GLU A 53 9.45 -5.87 -6.03
CA GLU A 53 8.52 -4.92 -6.63
C GLU A 53 7.09 -5.28 -6.21
N THR A 54 6.41 -4.36 -5.53
CA THR A 54 5.01 -4.49 -5.16
C THR A 54 4.22 -3.45 -5.92
N THR A 55 3.26 -3.88 -6.72
CA THR A 55 2.33 -2.99 -7.43
C THR A 55 0.91 -3.30 -7.01
N ILE A 56 0.18 -2.30 -6.54
CA ILE A 56 -1.21 -2.39 -6.09
C ILE A 56 -2.04 -1.43 -6.95
N GLY A 57 -2.90 -1.99 -7.80
CA GLY A 57 -3.88 -1.24 -8.59
C GLY A 57 -5.28 -1.40 -8.02
N SER A 58 -5.98 -0.31 -7.76
CA SER A 58 -7.32 -0.30 -7.18
C SER A 58 -8.31 0.47 -8.06
N CYS A 59 -9.30 -0.23 -8.61
CA CYS A 59 -10.49 0.38 -9.20
C CYS A 59 -11.46 0.77 -8.09
N ILE A 60 -11.96 2.00 -8.12
CA ILE A 60 -12.82 2.55 -7.06
C ILE A 60 -14.14 2.97 -7.69
N GLY A 61 -15.25 2.63 -7.05
CA GLY A 61 -16.58 2.89 -7.59
C GLY A 61 -17.68 2.86 -6.55
N ASP A 62 -18.92 2.88 -7.06
CA ASP A 62 -20.15 2.95 -6.25
C ASP A 62 -20.09 4.11 -5.25
N TYR A 63 -19.84 5.31 -5.79
CA TYR A 63 -19.87 6.52 -5.00
C TYR A 63 -21.31 6.86 -4.62
N ARG A 64 -21.60 6.85 -3.32
CA ARG A 64 -22.91 7.19 -2.76
C ARG A 64 -22.78 8.42 -1.88
N ASP A 65 -23.83 9.22 -1.84
CA ASP A 65 -23.90 10.37 -0.93
C ASP A 65 -24.08 9.86 0.50
N VAL A 66 -23.18 10.27 1.38
CA VAL A 66 -23.25 10.05 2.82
C VAL A 66 -23.03 11.40 3.47
N ASP A 67 -24.10 11.98 4.03
CA ASP A 67 -24.11 13.31 4.66
C ASP A 67 -23.52 14.42 3.76
N GLY A 68 -23.81 14.40 2.45
CA GLY A 68 -23.32 15.39 1.50
C GLY A 68 -21.90 15.14 0.99
N VAL A 69 -21.28 14.01 1.33
CA VAL A 69 -19.97 13.58 0.82
C VAL A 69 -20.12 12.31 -0.02
N LEU A 70 -19.54 12.30 -1.21
CA LEU A 70 -19.53 11.11 -2.06
C LEU A 70 -18.44 10.13 -1.61
N ILE A 71 -18.86 8.98 -1.07
CA ILE A 71 -17.98 7.93 -0.56
C ILE A 71 -18.09 6.68 -1.44
N ALA A 72 -16.95 6.13 -1.85
CA ALA A 72 -16.91 4.87 -2.60
C ALA A 72 -17.32 3.70 -1.70
N HIS A 73 -18.31 2.93 -2.11
CA HIS A 73 -18.79 1.77 -1.37
C HIS A 73 -18.29 0.45 -1.94
N GLN A 74 -17.55 0.45 -3.05
CA GLN A 74 -16.95 -0.76 -3.57
C GLN A 74 -15.71 -0.50 -4.40
N GLY A 75 -14.93 -1.55 -4.57
CA GLY A 75 -13.84 -1.54 -5.51
C GLY A 75 -13.21 -2.89 -5.71
N ARG A 76 -12.15 -2.89 -6.51
CA ARG A 76 -11.36 -4.06 -6.82
C ARG A 76 -9.90 -3.70 -6.76
N SER A 77 -9.14 -4.41 -5.94
CA SER A 77 -7.72 -4.20 -5.73
C SER A 77 -6.94 -5.42 -6.21
N ILE A 78 -5.88 -5.19 -6.98
CA ILE A 78 -4.99 -6.23 -7.49
C ILE A 78 -3.59 -5.89 -7.00
N ALA A 79 -3.05 -6.74 -6.12
CA ALA A 79 -1.69 -6.65 -5.64
C ALA A 79 -0.82 -7.67 -6.39
N THR A 80 0.29 -7.21 -6.96
CA THR A 80 1.33 -8.07 -7.54
C THR A 80 2.61 -7.87 -6.75
N VAL A 81 3.21 -8.96 -6.28
CA VAL A 81 4.53 -8.97 -5.65
C VAL A 81 5.47 -9.75 -6.55
N PHE A 82 6.55 -9.12 -6.97
CA PHE A 82 7.58 -9.70 -7.81
C PHE A 82 8.92 -9.64 -7.09
N ARG A 83 9.53 -10.81 -6.88
CA ARG A 83 10.86 -10.93 -6.28
C ARG A 83 11.88 -11.30 -7.36
N PHE A 84 12.99 -10.61 -7.37
CA PHE A 84 14.16 -10.90 -8.20
C PHE A 84 15.46 -10.63 -7.42
N GLY A 85 16.59 -11.19 -7.84
CA GLY A 85 17.85 -11.08 -7.10
C GLY A 85 19.04 -11.14 -8.03
N GLU A 86 20.19 -10.64 -7.57
CA GLU A 86 21.41 -10.51 -8.39
C GLU A 86 22.09 -11.86 -8.66
N LEU A 87 21.98 -12.81 -7.72
CA LEU A 87 22.63 -14.13 -7.77
C LEU A 87 21.65 -15.30 -7.96
N SER A 88 20.36 -15.09 -7.75
CA SER A 88 19.35 -16.16 -7.83
C SER A 88 18.62 -16.14 -9.16
N MET A 89 18.71 -17.21 -9.96
CA MET A 89 17.90 -17.43 -11.17
C MET A 89 16.39 -17.65 -10.89
N GLN A 90 15.98 -17.57 -9.62
CA GLN A 90 14.61 -17.80 -9.19
C GLN A 90 13.87 -16.49 -9.01
N HIS A 91 13.15 -16.09 -10.05
CA HIS A 91 12.13 -15.05 -9.94
C HIS A 91 10.83 -15.66 -9.45
N SER A 92 10.17 -15.00 -8.50
CA SER A 92 8.84 -15.39 -8.05
C SER A 92 7.87 -14.24 -8.24
N ARG A 93 6.70 -14.52 -8.82
CA ARG A 93 5.61 -13.56 -8.97
C ARG A 93 4.36 -14.11 -8.31
N SER A 94 3.83 -13.34 -7.36
CA SER A 94 2.55 -13.62 -6.70
C SER A 94 1.57 -12.53 -7.05
N ARG A 95 0.31 -12.90 -7.27
CA ARG A 95 -0.78 -11.96 -7.54
C ARG A 95 -1.94 -12.31 -6.64
N MET A 96 -2.49 -11.29 -5.98
CA MET A 96 -3.71 -11.35 -5.18
C MET A 96 -4.72 -10.38 -5.78
N GLU A 97 -5.99 -10.78 -5.81
CA GLU A 97 -7.11 -9.96 -6.25
C GLU A 97 -8.18 -9.98 -5.16
N GLU A 98 -8.67 -8.80 -4.83
CA GLU A 98 -9.69 -8.57 -3.81
C GLU A 98 -10.81 -7.72 -4.41
N PHE A 99 -12.05 -8.11 -4.12
CA PHE A 99 -13.22 -7.28 -4.31
C PHE A 99 -13.70 -6.87 -2.92
N TRP A 100 -13.83 -5.57 -2.69
CA TRP A 100 -14.25 -5.04 -1.41
C TRP A 100 -15.54 -4.25 -1.56
N SER A 101 -16.37 -4.32 -0.54
CA SER A 101 -17.57 -3.51 -0.38
C SER A 101 -17.60 -2.90 1.02
N ILE A 102 -18.19 -1.72 1.14
CA ILE A 102 -18.43 -1.03 2.40
C ILE A 102 -19.94 -0.98 2.58
N ASP A 103 -20.43 -1.61 3.64
CA ASP A 103 -21.86 -1.69 3.91
C ASP A 103 -22.38 -0.43 4.64
N ASP A 104 -21.63 0.03 5.65
CA ASP A 104 -22.03 1.15 6.49
C ASP A 104 -20.92 2.21 6.59
N VAL A 105 -21.31 3.47 6.45
CA VAL A 105 -20.46 4.66 6.63
C VAL A 105 -21.17 5.62 7.57
N VAL A 106 -20.50 6.02 8.65
CA VAL A 106 -21.05 6.96 9.63
C VAL A 106 -19.97 7.97 10.02
N PHE A 107 -20.32 9.25 10.04
CA PHE A 107 -19.45 10.32 10.53
C PHE A 107 -19.78 10.66 11.99
N ASN A 108 -18.76 11.15 12.73
CA ASN A 108 -18.92 11.70 14.08
C ASN A 108 -19.66 10.77 15.06
N VAL A 109 -19.37 9.48 15.00
CA VAL A 109 -19.99 8.47 15.87
C VAL A 109 -19.78 8.84 17.33
N GLN A 110 -20.88 9.07 18.06
CA GLN A 110 -20.82 9.47 19.46
C GLN A 110 -20.19 8.36 20.32
N GLY A 111 -19.26 8.72 21.21
CA GLY A 111 -18.58 7.79 22.11
C GLY A 111 -17.28 7.18 21.57
N LEU A 112 -16.93 7.41 20.31
CA LEU A 112 -15.58 7.15 19.79
C LEU A 112 -14.66 8.32 20.15
N SER A 113 -13.77 8.14 21.13
CA SER A 113 -12.74 9.13 21.49
C SER A 113 -11.47 8.93 20.67
N ILE A 114 -10.56 9.91 20.69
CA ILE A 114 -9.24 9.77 20.06
C ILE A 114 -8.45 8.57 20.61
N ASP A 115 -8.73 8.17 21.86
CA ASP A 115 -8.11 6.99 22.49
C ASP A 115 -8.55 5.67 21.87
N SER A 116 -9.61 5.68 21.06
CA SER A 116 -10.07 4.52 20.30
C SER A 116 -9.25 4.31 19.01
N PHE A 117 -8.38 5.26 18.67
CA PHE A 117 -7.50 5.17 17.51
C PHE A 117 -6.07 4.98 17.97
N ILE A 118 -5.37 4.05 17.34
CA ILE A 118 -3.94 3.90 17.53
C ILE A 118 -3.27 4.97 16.66
N PRO A 119 -2.62 5.99 17.25
CA PRO A 119 -1.90 6.97 16.46
C PRO A 119 -0.73 6.28 15.74
N PRO A 120 -0.37 6.74 14.53
CA PRO A 120 0.88 6.35 13.89
C PRO A 120 2.05 6.41 14.89
N ALA A 121 2.93 5.41 14.82
CA ALA A 121 3.98 5.17 15.83
C ALA A 121 4.92 6.37 16.07
N ASP A 122 4.97 7.33 15.13
CA ASP A 122 5.95 8.41 15.10
C ASP A 122 5.39 9.78 15.55
N ILE A 123 4.20 9.86 16.16
CA ILE A 123 3.56 11.15 16.48
C ILE A 123 4.02 11.76 17.82
N PHE A 124 4.64 10.97 18.72
CA PHE A 124 4.92 11.43 20.09
C PHE A 124 6.37 11.76 20.43
N ASP A 125 7.28 11.80 19.46
CA ASP A 125 8.62 12.33 19.69
C ASP A 125 8.61 13.88 19.63
N ARG A 126 8.32 14.50 20.78
CA ARG A 126 8.63 15.91 21.06
C ARG A 126 9.58 16.05 22.23
#